data_AF-A0A3B4ZNG6-F1
#
_entry.id   AF-A0A3B4ZNG6-F1
#
_cell.length_a   1.000
_cell.length_b   1.000
_cell.length_c   1.000
_cell.angle_alpha   90.00
_cell.angle_beta   90.00
_cell.angle_gamma   90.00
#
_symmetry.space_group_name_H-M   'P 1'
#
loop_
_entity.id
_entity.type
_entity.pdbx_description
1 polymer ?
#
loop_
_entity_poly.entity_id
_entity_poly.type
_entity_poly.pdbx_seq_one_letter_code
_entity_poly.pdbx_strand_id
1 'polypeptide(L)'
;MENWGLITYRETVLLYDEEYSSNSNKERIATIIGHELAHMWFGNLVTLRWWNDLWLNEGFASYVEYLGADHAEPDWNKDLIVLGDVHRVFAVDALASSHPLSSKEEDIQTPAQINELFDAISYSKVTRHKTTTTGHKMTRNG
;
A
#
# COMPACT_ATOMS: atom_id res chain seq x y z
N MET A 1 1.58 0.55 11.21
CA MET A 1 0.34 1.14 11.78
C MET A 1 0.53 2.63 11.87
N GLU A 2 -0.32 3.31 11.14
CA GLU A 2 -0.24 4.69 10.70
C GLU A 2 -0.81 5.69 11.71
N ASN A 3 -0.68 5.43 13.01
CA ASN A 3 -1.22 6.35 14.02
C ASN A 3 -0.61 7.75 13.82
N TRP A 4 -1.47 8.77 13.79
CA TRP A 4 -1.06 10.10 13.36
C TRP A 4 -0.07 10.74 14.32
N GLY A 5 1.16 10.98 13.84
CA GLY A 5 2.25 11.53 14.65
C GLY A 5 3.00 10.50 15.50
N LEU A 6 2.61 9.21 15.47
CA LEU A 6 3.30 8.11 16.14
C LEU A 6 3.12 6.80 15.36
N ILE A 7 3.82 6.69 14.24
CA ILE A 7 3.78 5.46 13.44
C ILE A 7 4.46 4.33 14.23
N THR A 8 3.80 3.18 14.33
CA THR A 8 4.35 2.00 15.00
C THR A 8 4.70 0.92 14.01
N TYR A 9 5.89 0.35 14.19
CA TYR A 9 6.47 -0.70 13.35
C TYR A 9 6.82 -1.93 14.20
N ARG A 10 6.85 -3.10 13.58
CA ARG A 10 7.59 -4.24 14.15
C ARG A 10 9.08 -4.01 13.93
N GLU A 11 9.93 -4.49 14.84
CA GLU A 11 11.39 -4.33 14.71
C GLU A 11 11.93 -4.81 13.36
N THR A 12 11.41 -5.92 12.85
CA THR A 12 11.82 -6.54 11.58
C THR A 12 11.48 -5.71 10.33
N VAL A 13 10.69 -4.63 10.47
CA VAL A 13 10.28 -3.76 9.35
C VAL A 13 10.68 -2.30 9.59
N LEU A 14 11.59 -2.05 10.53
CA LEU A 14 12.14 -0.72 10.80
C LEU A 14 13.65 -0.76 11.03
N LEU A 15 14.16 -1.75 11.76
CA LEU A 15 15.57 -1.85 12.09
C LEU A 15 16.34 -2.52 10.93
N TYR A 16 17.46 -1.93 10.56
CA TYR A 16 18.37 -2.43 9.56
C TYR A 16 19.79 -2.52 10.14
N ASP A 17 20.46 -3.63 9.86
CA ASP A 17 21.84 -3.89 10.26
C ASP A 17 22.67 -4.18 9.00
N GLU A 18 23.71 -3.38 8.75
CA GLU A 18 24.54 -3.49 7.54
C GLU A 18 25.31 -4.82 7.44
N GLU A 19 25.60 -5.49 8.56
CA GLU A 19 26.36 -6.74 8.58
C GLU A 19 25.45 -7.95 8.38
N TYR A 20 24.23 -7.90 8.91
CA TYR A 20 23.32 -9.06 8.97
C TYR A 20 22.09 -8.95 8.05
N SER A 21 21.65 -7.74 7.70
CA SER A 21 20.42 -7.52 6.95
C SER A 21 20.68 -7.53 5.45
N SER A 22 19.86 -8.29 4.72
CA SER A 22 19.96 -8.36 3.26
C SER A 22 19.43 -7.10 2.57
N ASN A 23 19.78 -6.91 1.30
CA ASN A 23 19.24 -5.81 0.49
C ASN A 23 17.71 -5.85 0.40
N SER A 24 17.10 -7.04 0.37
CA SER A 24 15.63 -7.14 0.36
C SER A 24 15.01 -6.72 1.69
N ASN A 25 15.74 -6.82 2.81
CA ASN A 25 15.30 -6.23 4.08
C ASN A 25 15.33 -4.70 3.98
N LYS A 26 16.39 -4.12 3.43
CA LYS A 26 16.51 -2.67 3.24
C LYS A 26 15.38 -2.13 2.36
N GLU A 27 15.12 -2.81 1.25
CA GLU A 27 14.03 -2.51 0.31
C GLU A 27 12.67 -2.52 1.01
N ARG A 28 12.38 -3.61 1.72
CA ARG A 28 11.13 -3.77 2.47
C ARG A 28 10.94 -2.71 3.56
N ILE A 29 12.00 -2.31 4.25
CA ILE A 29 11.94 -1.26 5.27
C ILE A 29 11.61 0.08 4.61
N ALA A 30 12.29 0.42 3.51
CA ALA A 30 12.06 1.67 2.79
C ALA A 30 10.62 1.77 2.25
N THR A 31 10.09 0.70 1.66
CA THR A 31 8.71 0.68 1.16
C THR A 31 7.70 0.83 2.30
N ILE A 32 7.83 0.05 3.38
CA ILE A 32 6.91 0.13 4.53
C ILE A 32 6.94 1.52 5.19
N ILE A 33 8.12 2.14 5.32
CA ILE A 33 8.21 3.53 5.81
C ILE A 33 7.46 4.48 4.86
N GLY A 34 7.65 4.33 3.54
CA GLY A 34 6.92 5.10 2.53
C GLY A 34 5.40 4.95 2.61
N HIS A 35 4.90 3.73 2.78
CA HIS A 35 3.47 3.40 2.93
C HIS A 35 2.85 4.13 4.12
N GLU A 36 3.48 3.98 5.29
CA GLU A 36 2.94 4.51 6.54
C GLU A 36 3.04 6.04 6.59
N LEU A 37 4.08 6.63 5.98
CA LEU A 37 4.18 8.08 5.82
C LEU A 37 3.11 8.63 4.86
N ALA A 38 2.76 7.91 3.80
CA ALA A 38 1.70 8.33 2.88
C ALA A 38 0.37 8.52 3.63
N HIS A 39 0.11 7.66 4.63
CA HIS A 39 -1.09 7.76 5.45
C HIS A 39 -1.21 9.04 6.28
N MET A 40 -0.09 9.72 6.58
CA MET A 40 -0.11 11.00 7.31
C MET A 40 -0.93 12.08 6.58
N TRP A 41 -1.02 11.99 5.26
CA TRP A 41 -1.90 12.85 4.45
C TRP A 41 -3.18 12.14 4.02
N PHE A 42 -3.07 10.94 3.47
CA PHE A 42 -4.23 10.20 2.93
C PHE A 42 -4.63 9.06 3.88
N GLY A 43 -5.74 9.22 4.59
CA GLY A 43 -6.14 8.34 5.69
C GLY A 43 -6.26 9.11 7.00
N ASN A 44 -5.25 9.91 7.34
CA ASN A 44 -5.23 10.71 8.57
C ASN A 44 -5.73 12.15 8.37
N LEU A 45 -5.07 12.95 7.51
CA LEU A 45 -5.49 14.33 7.27
C LEU A 45 -6.81 14.39 6.47
N VAL A 46 -6.96 13.50 5.49
CA VAL A 46 -8.22 13.27 4.77
C VAL A 46 -8.63 11.82 5.01
N THR A 47 -9.64 11.62 5.85
CA THR A 47 -10.17 10.30 6.18
C THR A 47 -11.40 9.97 5.33
N LEU A 48 -11.50 8.72 4.92
CA LEU A 48 -12.65 8.21 4.20
C LEU A 48 -13.91 8.25 5.07
N ARG A 49 -15.07 8.41 4.43
CA ARG A 49 -16.35 8.49 5.14
C ARG A 49 -16.71 7.17 5.84
N TRP A 50 -16.41 6.05 5.21
CA TRP A 50 -16.75 4.72 5.71
C TRP A 50 -15.76 3.65 5.25
N TRP A 51 -15.78 2.50 5.93
CA TRP A 51 -14.84 1.39 5.74
C TRP A 51 -14.94 0.70 4.38
N ASN A 52 -16.07 0.81 3.68
CA ASN A 52 -16.22 0.22 2.35
C ASN A 52 -15.23 0.82 1.31
N ASP A 53 -14.67 2.00 1.59
CA ASP A 53 -13.65 2.64 0.77
C ASP A 53 -12.22 2.36 1.25
N LEU A 54 -12.01 1.49 2.26
CA LEU A 54 -10.68 1.16 2.81
C LEU A 54 -9.64 0.85 1.73
N TRP A 55 -10.05 0.16 0.66
CA TRP A 55 -9.22 -0.15 -0.49
C TRP A 55 -8.56 1.10 -1.11
N LEU A 56 -9.22 2.26 -1.06
CA LEU A 56 -8.68 3.52 -1.57
C LEU A 56 -7.61 4.07 -0.63
N ASN A 57 -7.76 3.89 0.68
CA ASN A 57 -6.75 4.29 1.66
C ASN A 57 -5.47 3.47 1.49
N GLU A 58 -5.59 2.16 1.66
CA GLU A 58 -4.46 1.23 1.59
C GLU A 58 -3.87 1.19 0.19
N GLY A 59 -4.70 1.10 -0.84
CA GLY A 59 -4.23 1.06 -2.22
C GLY A 59 -3.59 2.37 -2.71
N PHE A 60 -3.94 3.52 -2.13
CA PHE A 60 -3.21 4.76 -2.38
C PHE A 60 -1.83 4.75 -1.72
N ALA A 61 -1.76 4.36 -0.44
CA ALA A 61 -0.50 4.25 0.27
C ALA A 61 0.44 3.23 -0.40
N SER A 62 -0.07 2.06 -0.79
CA SER A 62 0.69 1.04 -1.53
C SER A 62 1.12 1.49 -2.92
N TYR A 63 0.49 2.49 -3.52
CA TYR A 63 1.01 3.07 -4.77
C TYR A 63 2.13 4.07 -4.48
N VAL A 64 1.95 4.93 -3.47
CA VAL A 64 2.91 5.99 -3.13
C VAL A 64 4.16 5.43 -2.46
N GLU A 65 4.08 4.29 -1.78
CA GLU A 65 5.21 3.66 -1.10
C GLU A 65 6.41 3.45 -2.03
N TYR A 66 6.16 3.01 -3.27
CA TYR A 66 7.22 2.81 -4.26
C TYR A 66 7.78 4.14 -4.79
N LEU A 67 6.97 5.19 -4.86
CA LEU A 67 7.45 6.53 -5.22
C LEU A 67 8.32 7.11 -4.10
N GLY A 68 7.96 6.84 -2.84
CA GLY A 68 8.76 7.22 -1.67
C GLY A 68 10.09 6.47 -1.63
N ALA A 69 10.07 5.16 -1.86
CA ALA A 69 11.26 4.32 -1.92
C ALA A 69 12.19 4.72 -3.08
N ASP A 70 11.64 4.94 -4.29
CA ASP A 70 12.39 5.42 -5.46
C ASP A 70 13.02 6.80 -5.22
N HIS A 71 12.33 7.69 -4.50
CA HIS A 71 12.89 8.99 -4.14
C HIS A 71 14.03 8.88 -3.12
N ALA A 72 13.92 7.98 -2.15
CA ALA A 72 14.93 7.77 -1.11
C ALA A 72 16.17 7.03 -1.65
N GLU A 73 15.97 6.08 -2.58
CA GLU A 73 17.00 5.22 -3.15
C GLU A 73 16.85 5.17 -4.70
N PRO A 74 17.22 6.24 -5.43
CA PRO A 74 16.98 6.36 -6.88
C PRO A 74 17.72 5.34 -7.75
N ASP A 75 18.76 4.71 -7.21
CA ASP A 75 19.52 3.66 -7.88
C ASP A 75 18.79 2.31 -7.88
N TRP A 76 17.73 2.17 -7.08
CA TRP A 76 16.91 0.96 -7.05
C TRP A 76 15.91 0.97 -8.21
N ASN A 77 15.80 -0.15 -8.91
CA ASN A 77 14.83 -0.27 -9.99
C ASN A 77 13.42 -0.51 -9.41
N LYS A 78 12.68 0.57 -9.16
CA LYS A 78 11.31 0.53 -8.61
C LYS A 78 10.37 -0.40 -9.36
N ASP A 79 10.55 -0.57 -10.67
CA ASP A 79 9.63 -1.37 -11.49
C ASP A 79 9.75 -2.85 -11.18
N LEU A 80 10.92 -3.32 -10.76
CA LEU A 80 11.12 -4.70 -10.27
C LEU A 80 10.44 -4.93 -8.93
N ILE A 81 10.45 -3.91 -8.06
CA ILE A 81 9.82 -3.93 -6.74
C ILE A 81 8.30 -4.07 -6.90
N VAL A 82 7.70 -3.22 -7.73
CA VAL A 82 6.25 -3.24 -8.03
C VAL A 82 5.81 -4.55 -8.67
N LEU A 83 6.64 -5.14 -9.54
CA LEU A 83 6.30 -6.36 -10.28
C LEU A 83 5.96 -7.53 -9.34
N GLY A 84 6.68 -7.65 -8.21
CA GLY A 84 6.45 -8.70 -7.22
C GLY A 84 5.04 -8.67 -6.64
N ASP A 85 4.55 -7.48 -6.29
CA ASP A 85 3.24 -7.32 -5.65
C ASP A 85 2.09 -7.38 -6.66
N VAL A 86 2.29 -6.86 -7.87
CA VAL A 86 1.31 -6.99 -8.96
C VAL A 86 1.12 -8.45 -9.38
N HIS A 87 2.20 -9.23 -9.50
CA HIS A 87 2.08 -10.66 -9.81
C HIS A 87 1.41 -11.46 -8.70
N ARG A 88 1.71 -11.13 -7.44
CA ARG A 88 1.08 -11.77 -6.28
C ARG A 88 -0.43 -11.57 -6.27
N VAL A 89 -0.91 -10.34 -6.51
CA VAL A 89 -2.35 -10.07 -6.50
C VAL A 89 -3.06 -10.71 -7.70
N PHE A 90 -2.41 -10.85 -8.87
CA PHE A 90 -3.01 -11.57 -10.00
C PHE A 90 -3.33 -13.03 -9.69
N ALA A 91 -2.47 -13.71 -8.92
CA ALA A 91 -2.73 -15.08 -8.54
C ALA A 91 -3.99 -15.22 -7.66
N VAL A 92 -4.23 -14.25 -6.77
CA VAL A 92 -5.41 -14.22 -5.89
C VAL A 92 -6.66 -13.77 -6.65
N ASP A 93 -6.54 -12.72 -7.47
CA ASP A 93 -7.67 -12.15 -8.22
C ASP A 93 -8.21 -13.08 -9.31
N ALA A 94 -7.39 -14.05 -9.77
CA ALA A 94 -7.80 -15.08 -10.72
C ALA A 94 -8.63 -16.22 -10.09
N LEU A 95 -8.75 -16.27 -8.76
CA LEU A 95 -9.53 -17.31 -8.08
C LEU A 95 -11.03 -17.00 -8.14
N ALA A 96 -11.85 -18.05 -8.21
CA ALA A 96 -13.32 -17.91 -8.15
C ALA A 96 -13.82 -17.34 -6.80
N SER A 97 -12.99 -17.41 -5.76
CA SER A 97 -13.23 -16.83 -4.44
C SER A 97 -12.80 -15.36 -4.33
N SER A 98 -12.33 -14.74 -5.41
CA SER A 98 -12.02 -13.30 -5.45
C SER A 98 -13.29 -12.45 -5.25
N HIS A 99 -13.11 -11.17 -4.96
CA HIS A 99 -14.20 -10.21 -4.81
C HIS A 99 -13.87 -8.85 -5.46
N PRO A 100 -14.89 -8.01 -5.74
CA PRO A 100 -14.69 -6.63 -6.16
C PRO A 100 -13.95 -5.79 -5.11
N LEU A 101 -13.27 -4.73 -5.56
CA LEU A 101 -12.66 -3.74 -4.65
C LEU A 101 -13.71 -2.91 -3.90
N SER A 102 -14.77 -2.52 -4.61
CA SER A 102 -15.84 -1.71 -4.05
C SER A 102 -16.90 -2.61 -3.41
N SER A 103 -17.13 -2.41 -2.12
CA SER A 103 -18.31 -2.89 -1.42
C SER A 103 -19.27 -1.73 -1.20
N LYS A 104 -20.56 -2.01 -1.01
CA LYS A 104 -21.50 -0.96 -0.61
C LYS A 104 -21.34 -0.70 0.89
N GLU A 105 -21.58 0.54 1.30
CA GLU A 105 -21.61 0.93 2.72
C GLU A 105 -22.56 0.03 3.53
N GLU A 106 -23.76 -0.25 3.00
CA GLU A 106 -24.78 -1.11 3.63
C GLU A 106 -24.34 -2.56 3.89
N ASP A 107 -23.33 -3.05 3.15
CA ASP A 107 -22.83 -4.42 3.29
C ASP A 107 -21.75 -4.54 4.38
N ILE A 108 -21.18 -3.42 4.84
CA ILE A 108 -20.07 -3.35 5.81
C ILE A 108 -20.55 -2.64 7.07
N GLN A 109 -21.02 -3.41 8.05
CA GLN A 109 -21.67 -2.85 9.25
C GLN A 109 -21.07 -3.39 10.56
N THR A 110 -20.44 -4.56 10.53
CA THR A 110 -19.89 -5.22 11.72
C THR A 110 -18.36 -5.20 11.71
N PRO A 111 -17.70 -5.26 12.88
CA PRO A 111 -16.23 -5.36 12.95
C PRO A 111 -15.66 -6.56 12.19
N ALA A 112 -16.39 -7.67 12.13
CA ALA A 112 -15.96 -8.85 11.37
C ALA A 112 -15.89 -8.56 9.87
N GLN A 113 -16.94 -7.91 9.32
CA GLN A 113 -16.97 -7.50 7.91
C GLN A 113 -15.90 -6.45 7.58
N ILE A 114 -15.61 -5.55 8.52
CA ILE A 114 -14.52 -4.57 8.34
C ILE A 114 -13.18 -5.31 8.25
N ASN A 115 -12.93 -6.29 9.12
CA ASN A 115 -11.70 -7.08 9.09
C ASN A 115 -11.54 -7.88 7.79
N GLU A 116 -12.63 -8.32 7.17
CA GLU A 116 -12.60 -9.01 5.87
C GLU A 116 -12.09 -8.14 4.72
N LEU A 117 -12.17 -6.80 4.85
CA LEU A 117 -11.63 -5.87 3.85
C LEU A 117 -10.11 -5.72 3.93
N PHE A 118 -9.46 -6.17 5.01
CA PHE A 118 -8.00 -6.12 5.15
C PHE A 118 -7.35 -7.32 4.46
N ASP A 119 -7.44 -7.34 3.13
CA ASP A 119 -7.05 -8.48 2.30
C ASP A 119 -6.11 -8.08 1.15
N ALA A 120 -5.48 -9.06 0.51
CA ALA A 120 -4.52 -8.78 -0.57
C ALA A 120 -5.12 -8.02 -1.76
N ILE A 121 -6.43 -8.16 -2.00
CA ILE A 121 -7.12 -7.44 -3.07
C ILE A 121 -7.17 -5.95 -2.74
N SER A 122 -7.58 -5.58 -1.52
CA SER A 122 -7.74 -4.19 -1.09
C SER A 122 -6.42 -3.41 -1.05
N TYR A 123 -5.31 -4.09 -0.71
CA TYR A 123 -3.97 -3.48 -0.70
C TYR A 123 -3.35 -3.39 -2.10
N SER A 124 -3.28 -4.50 -2.84
CA SER A 124 -2.37 -4.60 -3.99
C SER A 124 -3.03 -4.39 -5.35
N LYS A 125 -4.36 -4.52 -5.47
CA LYS A 125 -5.05 -4.41 -6.77
C LYS A 125 -5.08 -2.96 -7.30
N VAL A 126 -5.02 -1.96 -6.42
CA VAL A 126 -5.02 -0.53 -6.78
C VAL A 126 -3.70 -0.09 -7.40
N THR A 127 -2.58 -0.62 -6.90
CA THR A 127 -1.23 -0.37 -7.41
C THR A 127 -1.14 -0.61 -8.91
N ARG A 128 -1.84 -1.65 -9.41
CA ARG A 128 -1.99 -1.96 -10.84
C ARG A 128 -2.67 -0.83 -11.62
N HIS A 129 -3.82 -0.35 -11.17
CA HIS A 129 -4.62 0.59 -11.95
C HIS A 129 -3.88 1.90 -12.19
N LYS A 130 -3.09 2.37 -11.22
CA LYS A 130 -2.32 3.62 -11.37
C LYS A 130 -0.99 3.44 -12.11
N THR A 131 -0.31 2.30 -12.01
CA THR A 131 0.93 2.08 -12.77
C THR A 131 0.69 1.95 -14.27
N THR A 132 -0.41 1.31 -14.69
CA THR A 132 -0.73 1.16 -16.13
C THR A 132 -1.37 2.41 -16.74
N THR A 133 -2.08 3.23 -15.96
CA THR A 133 -2.85 4.38 -16.49
C THR A 133 -2.15 5.73 -16.27
N THR A 134 -1.32 5.87 -15.24
CA THR A 134 -0.60 7.12 -14.89
C THR A 134 0.90 7.02 -15.17
N GLY A 135 1.26 6.60 -16.40
CA GLY A 135 2.61 6.76 -16.90
C GLY A 135 3.09 8.20 -16.69
N HIS A 136 3.99 8.40 -15.73
CA HIS A 136 4.76 9.62 -15.48
C HIS A 136 4.01 10.94 -15.18
N LYS A 137 2.68 10.96 -15.09
CA LYS A 137 1.91 12.19 -14.83
C LYS A 137 0.83 12.01 -13.76
N MET A 138 1.22 11.95 -12.49
CA MET A 138 0.43 12.64 -11.49
C MET A 138 0.95 14.08 -11.41
N THR A 139 0.20 14.99 -12.03
CA THR A 139 0.44 16.42 -11.91
C THR A 139 0.23 16.83 -10.46
N ARG A 140 1.32 17.16 -9.75
CA ARG A 140 1.23 18.06 -8.60
C ARG A 140 0.63 19.37 -9.12
N ASN A 141 -0.62 19.65 -8.77
CA ASN A 141 -1.20 20.96 -9.02
C ASN A 141 -0.66 21.90 -7.94
N GLY A 142 0.17 22.87 -8.37
CA GLY A 142 0.53 24.08 -7.62
C GLY A 142 1.59 23.90 -6.56
#